data_AF-A0A927XCU5-F1
#
_entry.id   AF-A0A927XCU5-F1
#
_cell.length_a   1.000
_cell.length_b   1.000
_cell.length_c   1.000
_cell.angle_alpha   90.00
_cell.angle_beta   90.00
_cell.angle_gamma   90.00
#
_symmetry.space_group_name_H-M   'P 1'
#
loop_
_entity.id
_entity.type
_entity.pdbx_description
1 polymer ?
#
loop_
_entity_poly.entity_id
_entity_poly.type
_entity_poly.pdbx_seq_one_letter_code
_entity_poly.pdbx_strand_id
1 'polypeptide(L)'
;MKKTGKVIKTLRIEKLIYSLIIFVAVLIPIANVFTKAVLSETNIEVEKLENKISKQTNINDSLDMQINELASLDKIQGVANNLGLSYNNDNIKLIISD
;
A
#
# COMPACT_ATOMS: atom_id res chain seq x y z
N MET A 1 19.51 -25.38 75.62
CA MET A 1 18.47 -24.71 74.82
C MET A 1 18.72 -24.98 73.33
N LYS A 2 17.90 -25.82 72.69
CA LYS A 2 17.99 -26.11 71.25
C LYS A 2 17.21 -25.05 70.47
N LYS A 3 17.89 -24.28 69.63
CA LYS A 3 17.27 -23.33 68.68
C LYS A 3 16.51 -24.13 67.62
N THR A 4 15.19 -24.15 67.71
CA THR A 4 14.32 -24.75 66.68
C THR A 4 14.21 -23.78 65.51
N GLY A 5 14.96 -24.05 64.44
CA GLY A 5 14.78 -23.35 63.16
C GLY A 5 13.41 -23.70 62.58
N LYS A 6 12.54 -22.71 62.40
CA LYS A 6 11.26 -22.86 61.71
C LYS A 6 11.54 -23.20 60.24
N VAL A 7 11.25 -24.44 59.85
CA VAL A 7 11.27 -24.86 58.44
C VAL A 7 9.98 -24.34 57.81
N ILE A 8 10.07 -23.28 57.01
CA ILE A 8 8.93 -22.69 56.31
C ILE A 8 8.48 -23.69 55.23
N LYS A 9 7.34 -24.34 55.45
CA LYS A 9 6.69 -25.21 54.46
C LYS A 9 6.05 -24.33 53.40
N THR A 10 6.70 -24.20 52.24
CA THR A 10 6.12 -23.47 51.10
C THR A 10 4.83 -24.14 50.64
N LEU A 11 3.77 -23.34 50.44
CA LEU A 11 2.50 -23.85 49.92
C LEU A 11 2.71 -24.25 48.45
N ARG A 12 2.17 -25.39 48.01
CA ARG A 12 2.27 -25.87 46.61
C ARG A 12 1.82 -24.82 45.58
N ILE A 13 0.92 -23.92 45.99
CA ILE A 13 0.39 -22.82 45.18
C ILE A 13 1.46 -21.75 44.89
N GLU A 14 2.35 -21.43 45.82
CA GLU A 14 3.42 -20.43 45.58
C GLU A 14 4.33 -20.87 44.43
N LYS A 15 4.76 -22.14 44.42
CA LYS A 15 5.58 -22.68 43.32
C LYS A 15 4.87 -22.63 41.97
N LEU A 16 3.54 -22.82 41.96
CA LEU A 16 2.72 -22.75 40.76
C LEU A 16 2.65 -21.32 40.21
N ILE A 17 2.49 -20.32 41.10
CA ILE A 17 2.49 -18.90 40.73
C ILE A 17 3.84 -18.49 40.14
N TYR A 18 4.96 -18.88 40.77
CA TYR A 18 6.29 -18.58 40.22
C TYR A 18 6.52 -19.24 38.85
N SER A 19 6.06 -20.48 38.67
CA SER A 19 6.10 -21.16 37.37
C SER A 19 5.28 -20.43 36.30
N LEU A 20 4.09 -19.92 36.66
CA LEU A 20 3.24 -19.18 35.73
C LEU A 20 3.88 -17.85 35.32
N ILE A 21 4.49 -17.13 36.26
CA ILE A 21 5.19 -15.87 35.97
C ILE A 21 6.33 -16.09 34.97
N ILE A 22 7.14 -17.14 35.18
CA ILE A 22 8.22 -17.50 34.27
C ILE A 22 7.67 -17.88 32.89
N PHE A 23 6.57 -18.62 32.85
CA PHE A 23 5.92 -18.99 31.59
C PHE A 23 5.42 -17.77 30.80
N VAL A 24 4.75 -16.83 31.47
CA VAL A 24 4.29 -15.58 30.84
C VAL A 24 5.48 -14.71 30.40
N ALA A 25 6.53 -14.64 31.22
CA ALA A 25 7.75 -13.89 30.89
C ALA A 25 8.43 -14.40 29.60
N VAL A 26 8.34 -15.71 29.32
CA VAL A 26 8.86 -16.31 28.07
C VAL A 26 7.90 -16.11 26.89
N LEU A 27 6.59 -16.11 27.12
CA LEU A 27 5.61 -15.88 26.04
C LEU A 27 5.63 -14.47 25.48
N ILE A 28 5.91 -13.46 26.31
CA ILE A 28 5.94 -12.04 25.89
C ILE A 28 6.91 -11.80 24.72
N PRO A 29 8.21 -12.17 24.78
CA PRO A 29 9.12 -11.95 23.66
C PRO A 29 8.73 -12.74 22.41
N ILE A 30 8.19 -13.95 22.55
CA ILE A 30 7.72 -14.76 21.43
C ILE A 30 6.56 -14.06 20.70
N ALA A 31 5.55 -13.59 21.44
CA ALA A 31 4.43 -12.86 20.89
C ALA A 31 4.89 -11.56 20.21
N ASN A 32 5.84 -10.83 20.79
CA ASN A 32 6.38 -9.60 20.21
C ASN A 32 7.08 -9.86 18.86
N VAL A 33 7.89 -10.91 18.75
CA VAL A 33 8.56 -11.26 17.49
C VAL A 33 7.54 -11.64 16.44
N PHE A 34 6.54 -12.45 16.80
CA PHE A 34 5.47 -12.85 15.89
C PHE A 34 4.69 -11.63 15.37
N THR A 35 4.26 -10.73 16.26
CA THR A 35 3.55 -9.50 15.86
C THR A 35 4.40 -8.62 14.96
N LYS A 36 5.71 -8.47 15.26
CA LYS A 36 6.63 -7.71 14.40
C LYS A 36 6.81 -8.33 13.01
N ALA A 37 6.86 -9.67 12.94
CA ALA A 37 6.96 -10.38 11.66
C ALA A 37 5.71 -10.15 10.80
N VAL A 38 4.52 -10.32 11.38
CA VAL A 38 3.24 -10.07 10.70
C VAL A 38 3.13 -8.60 10.26
N LEU A 39 3.50 -7.65 11.14
CA LEU A 39 3.49 -6.23 10.79
C LEU A 39 4.43 -5.92 9.61
N SER A 40 5.61 -6.54 9.57
CA SER A 40 6.54 -6.39 8.45
C SER A 40 5.99 -6.98 7.16
N GLU A 41 5.33 -8.13 7.23
CA GLU A 41 4.69 -8.75 6.07
C GLU A 41 3.58 -7.85 5.51
N THR A 42 2.71 -7.34 6.38
CA THR A 42 1.68 -6.37 6.00
C THR A 42 2.29 -5.11 5.38
N ASN A 43 3.37 -4.55 5.93
CA ASN A 43 4.04 -3.38 5.34
C ASN A 43 4.58 -3.68 3.93
N ILE A 44 5.17 -4.87 3.72
CA ILE A 44 5.66 -5.30 2.40
C ILE A 44 4.48 -5.46 1.42
N GLU A 45 3.35 -6.00 1.88
CA GLU A 45 2.15 -6.13 1.05
C GLU A 45 1.57 -4.77 0.65
N VAL A 46 1.50 -3.83 1.59
CA VAL A 46 1.09 -2.45 1.34
C VAL A 46 2.02 -1.81 0.31
N GLU A 47 3.33 -1.88 0.50
CA GLU A 47 4.30 -1.33 -0.44
C GLU A 47 4.19 -1.97 -1.84
N LYS A 48 3.98 -3.29 -1.92
CA LYS A 48 3.72 -3.96 -3.20
C LYS A 48 2.44 -3.46 -3.86
N LEU A 49 1.39 -3.23 -3.08
CA LEU A 49 0.12 -2.73 -3.60
C LEU A 49 0.26 -1.29 -4.11
N GLU A 50 0.89 -0.41 -3.34
CA GLU A 50 1.19 0.97 -3.76
C GLU A 50 2.01 1.00 -5.05
N ASN A 51 3.04 0.15 -5.15
CA ASN A 51 3.83 0.03 -6.37
C ASN A 51 3.01 -0.45 -7.58
N LYS A 52 2.06 -1.38 -7.37
CA LYS A 52 1.15 -1.81 -8.45
C LYS A 52 0.22 -0.68 -8.88
N ILE A 53 -0.34 0.06 -7.92
CA ILE A 53 -1.20 1.22 -8.20
C ILE A 53 -0.40 2.27 -8.97
N SER A 54 0.78 2.66 -8.49
CA SER A 54 1.66 3.63 -9.15
C SER A 54 1.98 3.24 -10.60
N LYS A 55 2.33 1.96 -10.84
CA LYS A 55 2.54 1.46 -12.20
C LYS A 55 1.29 1.57 -13.08
N GLN A 56 0.14 1.21 -12.55
CA GLN A 56 -1.11 1.28 -13.30
C GLN A 56 -1.50 2.74 -13.60
N THR A 57 -1.33 3.65 -12.65
CA THR A 57 -1.56 5.08 -12.85
C THR A 57 -0.66 5.62 -13.97
N ASN A 58 0.64 5.30 -13.94
CA ASN A 58 1.56 5.73 -15.00
C ASN A 58 1.17 5.18 -16.39
N ILE A 59 0.66 3.95 -16.46
CA ILE A 59 0.14 3.38 -17.71
C ILE A 59 -1.10 4.16 -18.17
N ASN A 60 -2.03 4.43 -17.26
CA ASN A 60 -3.24 5.19 -17.58
C ASN A 60 -2.89 6.59 -18.08
N ASP A 61 -2.01 7.31 -17.38
CA ASP A 61 -1.54 8.64 -17.78
C ASP A 61 -0.87 8.61 -19.17
N SER A 62 -0.08 7.57 -19.46
CA SER A 62 0.55 7.38 -20.76
C SER A 62 -0.45 7.08 -21.87
N LEU A 63 -1.52 6.33 -21.58
CA LEU A 63 -2.61 6.09 -22.53
C LEU A 63 -3.39 7.37 -22.81
N ASP A 64 -3.71 8.15 -21.77
CA ASP A 64 -4.39 9.44 -21.91
C ASP A 64 -3.56 10.43 -22.74
N MET A 65 -2.23 10.45 -22.55
CA MET A 65 -1.33 11.26 -23.37
C MET A 65 -1.36 10.85 -24.85
N GLN A 66 -1.36 9.55 -25.14
CA GLN A 66 -1.50 9.03 -26.51
C GLN A 66 -2.86 9.37 -27.12
N ILE A 67 -3.94 9.29 -26.35
CA ILE A 67 -5.27 9.71 -26.80
C ILE A 67 -5.26 11.19 -27.20
N ASN A 68 -4.68 12.05 -26.36
CA ASN A 68 -4.57 13.48 -26.64
C ASN A 68 -3.72 13.78 -27.89
N GLU A 69 -2.63 13.04 -28.08
CA GLU A 69 -1.80 13.15 -29.29
C GLU A 69 -2.59 12.70 -30.54
N LEU A 70 -3.31 11.59 -30.47
CA LEU A 70 -4.11 11.06 -31.58
C LEU A 70 -5.31 11.96 -31.93
N ALA A 71 -5.93 12.56 -30.93
CA ALA A 71 -7.02 13.52 -31.08
C ALA A 71 -6.54 14.94 -31.39
N SER A 72 -5.23 15.18 -31.40
CA SER A 72 -4.68 16.50 -31.72
C SER A 72 -5.10 16.94 -33.12
N LEU A 73 -5.34 18.25 -33.26
CA LEU A 73 -5.72 18.85 -34.54
C LEU A 73 -4.69 18.54 -35.63
N ASP A 74 -3.41 18.57 -35.29
CA ASP A 74 -2.31 18.24 -36.21
C ASP A 74 -2.41 16.81 -36.73
N LYS A 75 -2.74 15.85 -35.87
CA LYS A 75 -2.93 14.46 -36.29
C LYS A 75 -4.16 14.29 -37.17
N ILE A 76 -5.27 14.94 -36.81
CA ILE A 76 -6.51 14.95 -37.60
C ILE A 76 -6.25 15.54 -38.99
N GLN A 77 -5.59 16.68 -39.08
CA GLN A 77 -5.22 17.30 -40.36
C GLN A 77 -4.27 16.43 -41.17
N GLY A 78 -3.29 15.79 -40.53
CA GLY A 78 -2.38 14.85 -41.19
C GLY A 78 -3.13 13.67 -41.82
N VAL A 79 -4.09 13.07 -41.11
CA VAL A 79 -4.94 12.00 -41.66
C VAL A 79 -5.82 12.52 -42.79
N ALA A 80 -6.46 13.68 -42.65
CA ALA A 80 -7.28 14.29 -43.70
C ALA A 80 -6.48 14.54 -44.99
N ASN A 81 -5.28 15.11 -44.88
CA ASN A 81 -4.39 15.35 -46.01
C ASN A 81 -3.98 14.04 -46.72
N ASN A 82 -3.67 12.98 -45.96
CA ASN A 82 -3.35 11.66 -46.52
C ASN A 82 -4.52 11.03 -47.27
N LEU A 83 -5.76 11.36 -46.90
CA LEU A 83 -6.98 10.93 -47.58
C LEU A 83 -7.35 11.86 -48.76
N GLY A 84 -6.52 12.85 -49.08
CA GLY A 84 -6.77 13.82 -50.16
C GLY A 84 -7.78 14.91 -49.80
N LEU A 85 -8.12 15.05 -48.52
CA LEU A 85 -9.00 16.10 -48.02
C LEU A 85 -8.16 17.33 -47.65
N SER A 86 -8.68 18.52 -48.00
CA SER A 86 -8.03 19.81 -47.72
C SER A 86 -8.82 20.57 -46.66
N TYR A 87 -8.09 21.22 -45.74
CA TYR A 87 -8.69 22.10 -44.76
C TYR A 87 -9.17 23.39 -45.44
N ASN A 88 -10.48 23.61 -45.53
CA ASN A 88 -11.08 24.81 -46.10
C ASN A 88 -11.76 25.64 -45.00
N ASN A 89 -11.27 26.86 -44.77
CA ASN A 89 -11.76 27.79 -43.75
C ASN A 89 -12.65 28.92 -44.34
N ASP A 90 -12.80 28.97 -45.67
CA ASP A 90 -13.44 30.10 -46.36
C ASP A 90 -14.95 30.23 -46.06
N ASN A 91 -15.57 29.20 -45.49
CA ASN A 91 -17.00 29.16 -45.14
C ASN A 91 -17.30 29.23 -43.62
N ILE A 92 -16.32 29.48 -42.76
CA ILE A 92 -16.56 29.59 -41.31
C ILE A 92 -17.08 30.99 -40.96
N LYS A 93 -18.35 31.09 -40.57
CA LYS A 93 -18.98 32.34 -40.13
C LYS A 93 -18.95 32.42 -38.59
N LEU A 94 -18.08 33.27 -38.05
CA LEU A 94 -18.08 33.62 -36.61
C LEU A 94 -19.32 34.46 -36.29
N ILE A 95 -20.28 33.87 -35.59
CA ILE A 95 -21.43 34.60 -35.03
C ILE A 95 -21.05 34.98 -33.60
N ILE A 96 -20.55 36.20 -33.42
CA ILE A 96 -20.39 36.80 -32.10
C ILE A 96 -21.75 37.45 -31.78
N SER A 97 -22.39 37.00 -30.71
CA SER A 97 -23.62 37.64 -30.19
C SER A 97 -23.19 38.64 -29.12
N ASP A 98 -23.46 39.92 -29.36
CA ASP A 98 -23.26 41.03 -28.40
C ASP A 98 -24.23 40.96 -27.21
#